data_AF-A0A963UTE3-F1
#
_entry.id   AF-A0A963UTE3-F1
#
_cell.length_a   1.000
_cell.length_b   1.000
_cell.length_c   1.000
_cell.angle_alpha   90.00
_cell.angle_beta   90.00
_cell.angle_gamma   90.00
#
_symmetry.space_group_name_H-M   'P 1'
#
loop_
_entity.id
_entity.type
_entity.pdbx_description
1 polymer ?
#
loop_
_entity_poly.entity_id
_entity_poly.type
_entity_poly.pdbx_seq_one_letter_code
_entity_poly.pdbx_strand_id
1 'polypeptide(L)'
;MATLVLGAVGSAIGGAFGGAILGFSGAAIGGFIGSTIGSVVDSWIVSSLAPAQKIEGQRLDSLRITSATEGAIIPRLYGRMRIGGNIIWA
;
A
#
# COMPACT_ATOMS: atom_id res chain seq x y z
N MET A 1 -12.58 8.57 -3.09
CA MET A 1 -13.40 9.57 -3.83
C MET A 1 -13.29 10.95 -3.18
N ALA A 2 -13.03 11.05 -1.87
CA ALA A 2 -12.87 12.33 -1.19
C ALA A 2 -11.63 13.10 -1.66
N THR A 3 -10.55 12.40 -2.05
CA THR A 3 -9.37 12.97 -2.72
C THR A 3 -9.72 13.80 -3.96
N LEU A 4 -10.55 13.24 -4.86
CA LEU A 4 -10.98 13.94 -6.07
C LEU A 4 -11.87 15.14 -5.74
N VAL A 5 -12.78 15.01 -4.78
CA VAL A 5 -13.71 16.07 -4.39
C VAL A 5 -12.98 17.21 -3.65
N LEU A 6 -12.16 16.91 -2.65
CA LEU A 6 -11.36 17.93 -1.94
C LEU A 6 -10.29 18.56 -2.83
N GLY A 7 -9.68 17.78 -3.73
CA GLY A 7 -8.76 18.29 -4.73
C GLY A 7 -9.44 19.25 -5.71
N ALA A 8 -10.62 18.89 -6.21
CA ALA A 8 -11.43 19.76 -7.07
C ALA A 8 -11.85 21.05 -6.35
N VAL A 9 -12.34 20.96 -5.12
CA VAL A 9 -12.74 22.12 -4.31
C VAL A 9 -11.54 23.01 -3.96
N GLY A 10 -10.41 22.43 -3.55
CA GLY A 10 -9.17 23.16 -3.25
C GLY A 10 -8.58 23.86 -4.48
N SER A 11 -8.66 23.22 -5.65
CA SER A 11 -8.24 23.83 -6.92
C SER A 11 -9.16 24.96 -7.38
N ALA A 12 -10.47 24.85 -7.15
CA ALA A 12 -11.46 25.86 -7.49
C ALA A 12 -11.32 27.12 -6.61
N ILE A 13 -11.16 26.93 -5.29
CA ILE A 13 -10.95 28.03 -4.34
C ILE A 13 -9.58 28.67 -4.54
N GLY A 14 -8.53 27.85 -4.72
CA GLY A 14 -7.18 28.33 -4.99
C GLY A 14 -7.05 29.07 -6.32
N GLY A 15 -7.82 28.67 -7.34
CA GLY A 15 -7.89 29.38 -8.62
C GLY A 15 -8.60 30.72 -8.52
N ALA A 16 -9.67 30.79 -7.74
CA ALA A 16 -10.43 32.03 -7.51
C ALA A 16 -9.64 33.08 -6.71
N PHE A 17 -8.83 32.67 -5.73
CA PHE A 17 -8.01 33.59 -4.92
C PHE A 17 -6.58 33.80 -5.45
N GLY A 18 -5.97 32.81 -6.08
CA GLY A 18 -4.55 32.84 -6.49
C GLY A 18 -4.27 33.30 -7.91
N GLY A 19 -5.30 33.42 -8.76
CA GLY A 19 -5.15 33.96 -10.12
C GLY A 19 -4.86 35.47 -10.17
N ALA A 20 -5.20 36.22 -9.10
CA ALA A 20 -5.15 37.68 -9.11
C ALA A 20 -3.90 38.32 -8.49
N ILE A 21 -3.08 37.59 -7.70
CA ILE A 21 -2.04 38.26 -6.88
C ILE A 21 -0.60 37.76 -7.10
N LEU A 22 -0.28 36.48 -7.40
CA LEU A 22 1.13 36.02 -7.30
C LEU A 22 1.67 35.00 -8.33
N GLY A 23 1.15 34.92 -9.55
CA GLY A 23 1.88 34.31 -10.70
C GLY A 23 2.22 32.80 -10.66
N PHE A 24 2.11 32.15 -9.50
CA PHE A 24 2.02 30.70 -9.33
C PHE A 24 0.57 30.41 -8.97
N SER A 25 -0.13 29.68 -9.84
CA SER A 25 -1.57 29.49 -9.75
C SER A 25 -1.95 28.96 -8.36
N GLY A 26 -2.66 29.74 -7.56
CA GLY A 26 -3.15 29.27 -6.26
C GLY A 26 -4.03 28.03 -6.38
N ALA A 27 -4.54 27.73 -7.58
CA ALA A 27 -5.18 26.46 -7.93
C ALA A 27 -4.23 25.26 -7.79
N ALA A 28 -2.96 25.40 -8.19
CA ALA A 28 -1.96 24.35 -8.06
C ALA A 28 -1.55 24.15 -6.60
N ILE A 29 -1.38 25.24 -5.83
CA ILE A 29 -1.03 25.16 -4.41
C ILE A 29 -2.22 24.61 -3.59
N GLY A 30 -3.43 25.13 -3.81
CA GLY A 30 -4.64 24.66 -3.16
C GLY A 30 -5.01 23.22 -3.55
N GLY A 31 -4.79 22.85 -4.81
CA GLY A 31 -4.93 21.46 -5.28
C GLY A 31 -3.89 20.53 -4.67
N PHE A 32 -2.63 20.94 -4.56
CA PHE A 32 -1.57 20.16 -3.93
C PHE A 32 -1.84 19.94 -2.44
N ILE A 33 -2.19 20.99 -1.70
CA ILE A 33 -2.54 20.91 -0.27
C ILE A 33 -3.80 20.06 -0.07
N GLY A 34 -4.86 20.30 -0.86
CA GLY A 34 -6.12 19.56 -0.79
C GLY A 34 -5.95 18.07 -1.12
N SER A 35 -5.13 17.73 -2.12
CA SER A 35 -4.84 16.34 -2.49
C SER A 35 -4.02 15.61 -1.42
N THR A 36 -3.07 16.31 -0.78
CA THR A 36 -2.26 15.74 0.30
C THR A 36 -3.13 15.42 1.51
N ILE A 37 -3.94 16.38 1.97
CA ILE A 37 -4.85 16.17 3.11
C ILE A 37 -5.91 15.12 2.76
N GLY A 38 -6.48 15.19 1.56
CA GLY A 38 -7.44 14.21 1.07
C GLY A 38 -6.89 12.79 1.03
N SER A 39 -5.60 12.62 0.68
CA SER A 39 -4.95 11.30 0.63
C SER A 39 -4.78 10.67 2.01
N VAL A 40 -4.53 11.49 3.04
CA VAL A 40 -4.45 11.02 4.43
C VAL A 40 -5.83 10.58 4.91
N VAL A 41 -6.86 11.38 4.62
CA VAL A 41 -8.25 11.06 5.00
C VAL A 41 -8.76 9.81 4.26
N ASP A 42 -8.55 9.70 2.95
CA ASP A 42 -8.91 8.50 2.18
C ASP A 42 -8.15 7.28 2.73
N SER A 43 -6.88 7.42 3.13
CA SER A 43 -6.10 6.32 3.73
C SER A 43 -6.65 5.90 5.10
N TRP A 44 -7.12 6.84 5.92
CA TRP A 44 -7.75 6.55 7.21
C TRP A 44 -9.11 5.88 7.05
N ILE A 45 -9.91 6.34 6.07
CA ILE A 45 -11.21 5.74 5.74
C ILE A 45 -11.00 4.32 5.18
N VAL A 46 -10.08 4.13 4.24
CA VAL A 46 -9.75 2.79 3.72
C VAL A 46 -9.19 1.89 4.81
N SER A 47 -8.33 2.39 5.70
CA SER A 47 -7.78 1.60 6.82
C SER A 47 -8.81 1.28 7.91
N SER A 48 -9.90 2.04 8.03
CA SER A 48 -10.98 1.80 9.01
C SER A 48 -12.09 0.91 8.43
N LEU A 49 -12.33 0.96 7.12
CA LEU A 49 -13.29 0.09 6.43
C LEU A 49 -12.66 -1.23 5.96
N ALA A 50 -11.36 -1.28 5.71
CA ALA A 50 -10.67 -2.53 5.42
C ALA A 50 -10.29 -3.19 6.76
N PRO A 51 -10.79 -4.41 7.06
CA PRO A 51 -10.18 -5.23 8.10
C PRO A 51 -8.69 -5.31 7.78
N ALA A 52 -7.82 -5.10 8.78
CA ALA A 52 -6.38 -5.26 8.62
C ALA A 52 -6.09 -6.71 8.18
N GLN A 53 -6.15 -6.98 6.87
CA GLN A 53 -5.80 -8.22 6.23
C GLN A 53 -4.28 -8.30 6.24
N LYS A 54 -3.72 -8.46 7.44
CA LYS A 54 -2.32 -8.74 7.64
C LYS A 54 -2.15 -10.20 7.27
N ILE A 55 -2.00 -10.45 5.98
CA ILE A 55 -1.72 -11.78 5.45
C ILE A 55 -0.26 -12.07 5.78
N GLU A 56 -0.03 -12.64 6.96
CA GLU A 56 1.28 -13.16 7.32
C GLU A 56 1.52 -14.42 6.47
N GLY A 57 2.27 -14.26 5.39
CA GLY A 57 2.76 -15.38 4.58
C GLY A 57 3.76 -16.23 5.36
N GLN A 58 4.03 -17.44 4.88
CA GLN A 58 5.01 -18.32 5.52
C GLN A 58 6.39 -17.65 5.57
N ARG A 59 6.92 -17.51 6.79
CA ARG A 59 8.29 -17.01 7.02
C ARG A 59 9.24 -18.17 7.25
N LEU A 60 10.49 -17.99 6.85
CA LEU A 60 11.57 -18.91 7.20
C LEU A 60 11.89 -18.72 8.70
N ASP A 61 11.51 -19.69 9.52
CA ASP A 61 11.75 -19.70 10.98
C ASP A 61 13.22 -20.03 11.30
N SER A 62 13.81 -20.99 10.56
CA SER A 62 15.23 -21.36 10.64
C SER A 62 15.70 -21.96 9.31
N LEU A 63 16.99 -21.89 9.00
CA LEU A 63 17.58 -22.50 7.80
C LEU A 63 17.62 -24.03 7.97
N ARG A 64 16.48 -24.71 7.75
CA ARG A 64 16.43 -26.18 7.62
C ARG A 64 16.55 -26.55 6.15
N ILE A 65 17.68 -27.17 5.80
CA ILE A 65 18.01 -27.56 4.42
C ILE A 65 17.30 -28.87 4.06
N THR A 66 17.07 -29.77 5.01
CA THR A 66 16.34 -31.03 4.80
C THR A 66 15.72 -31.48 6.13
N SER A 67 14.47 -31.94 6.10
CA SER A 67 13.77 -32.52 7.27
C SER A 67 13.18 -33.89 6.94
N ALA A 68 12.65 -34.59 7.95
CA ALA A 68 11.84 -35.81 7.79
C ALA A 68 10.60 -35.70 8.70
N THR A 69 9.87 -34.59 8.59
CA THR A 69 8.75 -34.27 9.48
C THR A 69 7.43 -34.54 8.77
N GLU A 70 6.54 -35.25 9.43
CA GLU A 70 5.17 -35.47 8.94
C GLU A 70 4.35 -34.17 9.05
N GLY A 71 3.48 -33.91 8.07
CA GLY A 71 2.71 -32.67 8.00
C GLY A 71 3.50 -31.44 7.54
N ALA A 72 4.74 -31.63 7.06
CA ALA A 72 5.50 -30.55 6.44
C ALA A 72 4.75 -30.01 5.21
N ILE A 73 4.70 -28.69 5.10
CA ILE A 73 4.01 -27.99 4.01
C ILE A 73 4.79 -28.18 2.71
N ILE A 74 4.09 -28.35 1.59
CA ILE A 74 4.70 -28.47 0.26
C ILE A 74 5.09 -27.08 -0.25
N PRO A 75 6.39 -26.74 -0.36
CA PRO A 75 6.81 -25.41 -0.79
C PRO A 75 6.55 -25.21 -2.29
N ARG A 76 6.03 -24.04 -2.67
CA ARG A 76 5.88 -23.62 -4.07
C ARG A 76 6.76 -22.41 -4.33
N LEU A 77 7.59 -22.46 -5.37
CA LEU A 77 8.47 -21.38 -5.79
C LEU A 77 8.18 -20.99 -7.24
N TYR A 78 8.12 -19.69 -7.48
CA TYR A 78 8.10 -19.12 -8.81
C TYR A 78 9.41 -18.35 -9.03
N GLY A 79 10.20 -18.73 -10.04
CA GLY A 79 11.53 -18.16 -10.29
C GLY A 79 12.67 -19.13 -9.94
N ARG A 80 13.87 -18.60 -9.66
CA ARG A 80 15.08 -19.41 -9.42
C ARG A 80 15.60 -19.22 -7.99
N MET A 81 15.44 -20.26 -7.17
CA MET A 81 15.90 -20.32 -5.78
C MET A 81 16.17 -21.77 -5.39
N ARG A 82 17.01 -22.00 -4.37
CA ARG A 82 17.18 -23.32 -3.75
C ARG A 82 16.19 -23.47 -2.60
N ILE A 83 15.53 -24.63 -2.50
CA ILE A 83 14.57 -24.95 -1.44
C ILE A 83 15.03 -26.24 -0.75
N GLY A 84 14.85 -26.31 0.57
CA GLY A 84 15.08 -27.54 1.32
C GLY A 84 13.92 -28.54 1.16
N GLY A 85 14.26 -29.83 1.01
CA GLY A 85 13.27 -30.91 0.82
C GLY A 85 12.87 -31.61 2.12
N ASN A 86 11.84 -32.45 2.05
CA ASN A 86 11.50 -33.41 3.09
C ASN A 86 11.86 -34.82 2.61
N ILE A 87 12.46 -35.64 3.47
CA ILE A 87 12.77 -37.04 3.16
C ILE A 87 11.46 -37.81 3.09
N ILE A 88 11.25 -38.53 1.99
CA ILE A 88 10.11 -39.42 1.77
C ILE A 88 10.72 -40.77 1.44
N TRP A 89 10.49 -41.77 2.30
CA TRP A 89 10.95 -43.15 2.15
C TRP A 89 12.49 -43.29 2.12
N ALA A 90 13.07 -43.72 3.26
CA ALA A 90 14.50 -43.92 3.44
C ALA A 90 14.84 -45.40 3.66
#